data_AF-A0A366W6V3-F1
#
_entry.id   AF-A0A366W6V3-F1
#
_cell.length_a   1.000
_cell.length_b   1.000
_cell.length_c   1.000
_cell.angle_alpha   90.00
_cell.angle_beta   90.00
_cell.angle_gamma   90.00
#
_symmetry.space_group_name_H-M   'P 1'
#
loop_
_entity.id
_entity.type
_entity.pdbx_description
1 polymer ?
#
loop_
_entity_poly.entity_id
_entity_poly.type
_entity_poly.pdbx_seq_one_letter_code
_entity_poly.pdbx_strand_id
1 'polypeptide(L)'
;MTGVVVEGLGDNSSEYANDNECDDPRFKGEGMASVLSQENTGRDASDCGRMLTAGLIAQVRSKEQSSPAECSEIDFGLNRNDWARNGVCDDPRFTGPGVDEVLRQEELLRDASDCRRLCNAGRIWLK
;
A
#
# COMPACT_ATOMS: atom_id res chain seq x y z
N MET A 1 12.92 16.96 15.78
CA MET A 1 12.48 16.39 14.48
C MET A 1 12.53 14.88 14.63
N THR A 2 11.43 14.25 15.01
CA THR A 2 11.34 12.80 15.09
C THR A 2 11.12 12.29 13.68
N GLY A 3 12.22 11.89 13.02
CA GLY A 3 12.13 11.17 11.75
C GLY A 3 11.36 9.89 11.99
N VAL A 4 10.32 9.67 11.18
CA VAL A 4 9.66 8.38 11.11
C VAL A 4 10.70 7.42 10.55
N VAL A 5 11.34 6.64 11.42
CA VAL A 5 12.12 5.48 11.00
C VAL A 5 11.13 4.47 10.44
N VAL A 6 11.01 4.45 9.11
CA VAL A 6 10.30 3.37 8.44
C VAL A 6 11.29 2.21 8.39
N GLU A 7 11.16 1.33 9.36
CA GLU A 7 11.93 0.09 9.46
C GLU A 7 11.86 -0.68 8.13
N GLY A 8 13.02 -1.11 7.61
CA GLY A 8 13.10 -1.91 6.38
C GLY A 8 13.38 -1.17 5.07
N LEU A 9 13.69 0.13 5.11
CA LEU A 9 14.10 0.89 3.91
C LEU A 9 15.48 0.51 3.36
N GLY A 10 16.39 -0.01 4.19
CA GLY A 10 17.71 -0.47 3.75
C GLY A 10 18.79 0.61 3.81
N ASP A 11 19.68 0.67 2.82
CA ASP A 11 20.83 1.59 2.74
C ASP A 11 20.83 2.44 1.45
N ASN A 12 21.94 3.14 1.16
CA ASN A 12 22.14 3.96 -0.04
C ASN A 12 23.26 3.36 -0.94
N SER A 13 23.22 2.07 -1.21
CA SER A 13 24.32 1.35 -1.88
C SER A 13 24.21 1.24 -3.40
N SER A 14 23.12 1.67 -4.04
CA SER A 14 22.97 1.66 -5.51
C SER A 14 23.63 2.88 -6.17
N GLU A 15 23.87 2.82 -7.48
CA GLU A 15 24.37 3.97 -8.25
C GLU A 15 23.34 5.09 -8.42
N TYR A 16 22.07 4.78 -8.18
CA TYR A 16 20.93 5.70 -8.23
C TYR A 16 20.57 6.27 -6.84
N ALA A 17 21.21 5.81 -5.77
CA ALA A 17 20.91 6.29 -4.43
C ALA A 17 21.21 7.78 -4.24
N ASN A 18 20.33 8.49 -3.53
CA ASN A 18 20.43 9.93 -3.26
C ASN A 18 20.34 10.82 -4.53
N ASP A 19 19.62 10.38 -5.56
CA ASP A 19 19.43 11.14 -6.80
C ASP A 19 18.16 12.01 -6.81
N ASN A 20 17.42 12.03 -5.70
CA ASN A 20 16.14 12.69 -5.48
C ASN A 20 14.92 11.96 -6.07
N GLU A 21 15.07 10.72 -6.53
CA GLU A 21 13.99 9.79 -6.87
C GLU A 21 14.01 8.59 -5.91
N CYS A 22 12.91 7.85 -5.77
CA CYS A 22 12.93 6.56 -5.07
C CYS A 22 13.07 5.42 -6.07
N ASP A 23 14.17 4.68 -6.01
CA ASP A 23 14.45 3.57 -6.93
C ASP A 23 13.94 2.21 -6.47
N ASP A 24 13.43 2.13 -5.25
CA ASP A 24 13.07 0.87 -4.65
C ASP A 24 11.70 0.38 -5.16
N PRO A 25 11.65 -0.74 -5.93
CA PRO A 25 10.42 -1.24 -6.54
C PRO A 25 9.38 -1.73 -5.52
N ARG A 26 9.73 -1.77 -4.22
CA ARG A 26 8.77 -2.03 -3.14
C ARG A 26 7.82 -0.85 -2.91
N PHE A 27 7.99 0.28 -3.60
CA PHE A 27 7.15 1.47 -3.48
C PHE A 27 6.48 1.87 -4.80
N LYS A 28 5.48 2.74 -4.72
CA LYS A 28 4.80 3.37 -5.86
C LYS A 28 4.39 4.80 -5.51
N GLY A 29 4.36 5.70 -6.50
CA GLY A 29 3.86 7.07 -6.33
C GLY A 29 4.63 8.10 -7.16
N GLU A 30 4.37 9.37 -6.90
CA GLU A 30 4.90 10.50 -7.68
C GLU A 30 6.41 10.73 -7.49
N GLY A 31 6.98 10.19 -6.42
CA GLY A 31 8.42 10.28 -6.14
C GLY A 31 9.25 9.14 -6.72
N MET A 32 8.65 8.16 -7.40
CA MET A 32 9.39 7.01 -7.91
C MET A 32 10.25 7.37 -9.12
N ALA A 33 11.39 6.70 -9.23
CA ALA A 33 12.17 6.70 -10.46
C ALA A 33 11.35 6.17 -11.64
N SER A 34 11.59 6.73 -12.83
CA SER A 34 10.87 6.34 -14.05
C SER A 34 11.16 4.91 -14.51
N VAL A 35 12.30 4.35 -14.10
CA VAL A 35 12.72 2.98 -14.38
C VAL A 35 13.08 2.31 -13.05
N LEU A 36 12.41 1.20 -12.74
CA LEU A 36 12.63 0.46 -11.50
C LEU A 36 13.31 -0.88 -11.79
N SER A 37 14.23 -1.27 -10.91
CA SER A 37 14.94 -2.55 -10.97
C SER A 37 14.90 -3.24 -9.62
N GLN A 38 14.71 -4.58 -9.63
CA GLN A 38 14.79 -5.40 -8.42
C GLN A 38 16.15 -5.29 -7.73
N GLU A 39 17.21 -4.94 -8.46
CA GLU A 39 18.55 -4.75 -7.90
C GLU A 39 18.61 -3.56 -6.93
N ASN A 40 17.76 -2.54 -7.11
CA ASN A 40 17.68 -1.34 -6.26
C ASN A 40 16.81 -1.54 -5.00
N THR A 41 16.27 -2.74 -4.79
CA THR A 41 15.48 -3.07 -3.60
C THR A 41 16.28 -2.78 -2.31
N GLY A 42 15.80 -1.83 -1.51
CA GLY A 42 16.41 -1.43 -0.24
C GLY A 42 17.77 -0.76 -0.37
N ARG A 43 18.07 -0.14 -1.51
CA ARG A 43 19.37 0.48 -1.77
C ARG A 43 19.32 1.98 -1.99
N ASP A 44 18.14 2.58 -1.81
CA ASP A 44 17.91 4.02 -1.91
C ASP A 44 17.05 4.51 -0.72
N ALA A 45 17.48 4.17 0.49
CA ALA A 45 16.70 4.37 1.70
C ALA A 45 16.41 5.85 2.02
N SER A 46 17.33 6.75 1.67
CA SER A 46 17.20 8.18 2.03
C SER A 46 16.12 8.89 1.23
N ASP A 47 16.06 8.69 -0.08
CA ASP A 47 15.03 9.30 -0.91
C ASP A 47 13.68 8.62 -0.74
N CYS A 48 13.63 7.29 -0.78
CA CYS A 48 12.40 6.55 -0.49
C CYS A 48 11.83 6.91 0.90
N GLY A 49 12.67 7.01 1.94
CA GLY A 49 12.21 7.40 3.27
C GLY A 49 11.66 8.83 3.35
N ARG A 50 12.34 9.78 2.69
CA ARG A 50 11.89 11.17 2.59
C ARG A 50 10.53 11.26 1.89
N MET A 51 10.38 10.55 0.77
CA MET A 51 9.16 10.59 -0.04
C MET A 51 7.99 9.86 0.60
N LEU A 52 8.27 8.75 1.29
CA LEU A 52 7.26 8.01 2.05
C LEU A 52 6.76 8.86 3.22
N THR A 53 7.65 9.56 3.93
CA THR A 53 7.28 10.49 5.00
C THR A 53 6.49 11.69 4.46
N ALA A 54 6.81 12.15 3.25
CA ALA A 54 6.08 13.20 2.56
C ALA A 54 4.73 12.73 1.97
N GLY A 55 4.43 11.44 2.00
CA GLY A 55 3.23 10.86 1.39
C GLY A 55 3.23 10.86 -0.15
N LEU A 56 4.39 11.07 -0.77
CA LEU A 56 4.54 11.06 -2.24
C LEU A 56 4.61 9.64 -2.81
N ILE A 57 5.05 8.68 -2.00
CA ILE A 57 5.08 7.26 -2.33
C ILE A 57 4.42 6.44 -1.22
N ALA A 58 3.96 5.24 -1.57
CA ALA A 58 3.42 4.25 -0.65
C ALA A 58 4.07 2.89 -0.92
N GLN A 59 4.29 2.11 0.14
CA GLN A 59 4.81 0.74 0.01
C GLN A 59 3.78 -0.15 -0.68
N VAL A 60 4.18 -0.83 -1.74
CA VAL A 60 3.39 -1.88 -2.36
C VAL A 60 3.48 -3.13 -1.50
N ARG A 61 2.35 -3.63 -1.02
CA ARG A 61 2.30 -4.89 -0.28
C ARG A 61 1.81 -6.02 -1.17
N SER A 62 2.50 -7.15 -1.13
CA SER A 62 2.04 -8.41 -1.70
C SER A 62 1.17 -9.17 -0.70
N LYS A 63 0.47 -10.20 -1.20
CA LYS A 63 -0.32 -11.11 -0.35
C LYS A 63 0.56 -11.75 0.73
N GLU A 64 1.78 -12.16 0.39
CA GLU A 64 2.73 -12.82 1.28
C GLU A 64 3.25 -11.87 2.38
N GLN A 65 3.26 -10.57 2.09
CA GLN A 65 3.62 -9.52 3.04
C GLN A 65 2.42 -9.06 3.89
N SER A 66 1.24 -9.63 3.68
CA SER A 66 0.03 -9.33 4.44
C SER A 66 -0.35 -10.49 5.34
N SER A 67 -0.88 -10.19 6.53
CA SER A 67 -1.39 -11.18 7.47
C SER A 67 -2.88 -10.96 7.71
N PRO A 68 -3.72 -12.02 7.71
CA PRO A 68 -5.12 -11.89 8.13
C PRO A 68 -5.29 -11.34 9.55
N ALA A 69 -4.26 -11.44 10.40
CA ALA A 69 -4.26 -10.84 11.73
C ALA A 69 -4.29 -9.29 11.67
N GLU A 70 -3.71 -8.68 10.63
CA GLU A 70 -3.76 -7.22 10.47
C GLU A 70 -5.19 -6.73 10.22
N CYS A 71 -6.06 -7.59 9.68
CA CYS A 71 -7.46 -7.27 9.45
C CYS A 71 -8.23 -6.99 10.75
N SER A 72 -7.78 -7.43 11.93
CA SER A 72 -8.46 -7.08 13.19
C SER A 72 -8.28 -5.62 13.56
N GLU A 73 -7.19 -4.99 13.10
CA GLU A 73 -6.80 -3.63 13.46
C GLU A 73 -7.28 -2.59 12.42
N ILE A 74 -7.76 -3.04 11.26
CA ILE A 74 -8.23 -2.15 10.20
C ILE A 74 -9.63 -1.63 10.53
N ASP A 75 -9.78 -0.30 10.53
CA ASP A 75 -11.10 0.30 10.41
C ASP A 75 -11.62 0.14 8.97
N PHE A 76 -12.66 -0.69 8.83
CA PHE A 76 -13.37 -0.92 7.57
C PHE A 76 -14.51 0.08 7.35
N GLY A 77 -14.84 0.91 8.35
CA GLY A 77 -15.96 1.84 8.29
C GLY A 77 -17.32 1.16 8.41
N LEU A 78 -18.28 1.61 7.60
CA LEU A 78 -19.67 1.15 7.61
C LEU A 78 -20.13 0.81 6.19
N ASN A 79 -21.16 -0.02 6.06
CA ASN A 79 -21.83 -0.23 4.78
C ASN A 79 -22.69 1.00 4.43
N ARG A 80 -22.40 1.65 3.31
CA ARG A 80 -23.13 2.82 2.80
C ARG A 80 -23.21 2.72 1.29
N ASN A 81 -24.28 3.27 0.70
CA ASN A 81 -24.61 3.26 -0.74
C ASN A 81 -24.97 1.88 -1.30
N ASP A 82 -25.23 1.84 -2.61
CA ASP A 82 -25.71 0.66 -3.35
C ASP A 82 -24.61 -0.34 -3.70
N TRP A 83 -23.34 0.07 -3.60
CA TRP A 83 -22.18 -0.79 -3.84
C TRP A 83 -21.79 -1.57 -2.60
N ALA A 84 -22.13 -1.10 -1.40
CA ALA A 84 -21.89 -1.88 -0.19
C ALA A 84 -22.65 -3.23 -0.18
N ARG A 85 -22.01 -4.28 0.37
CA ARG A 85 -22.58 -5.63 0.51
C ARG A 85 -22.89 -6.33 -0.82
N ASN A 86 -22.18 -6.01 -1.89
CA ASN A 86 -22.36 -6.60 -3.22
C ASN A 86 -21.55 -7.90 -3.42
N GLY A 87 -20.73 -8.31 -2.44
CA GLY A 87 -19.91 -9.52 -2.47
C GLY A 87 -18.44 -9.29 -2.85
N VAL A 88 -18.07 -8.10 -3.30
CA VAL A 88 -16.69 -7.62 -3.53
C VAL A 88 -16.37 -6.48 -2.57
N CYS A 89 -15.09 -6.13 -2.41
CA CYS A 89 -14.65 -5.00 -1.60
C CYS A 89 -14.45 -3.76 -2.48
N ASP A 90 -15.21 -2.71 -2.21
CA ASP A 90 -15.11 -1.44 -2.97
C ASP A 90 -14.13 -0.42 -2.36
N ASP A 91 -13.52 -0.74 -1.21
CA ASP A 91 -12.63 0.19 -0.52
C ASP A 91 -11.27 0.31 -1.25
N PRO A 92 -10.91 1.52 -1.72
CA PRO A 92 -9.72 1.76 -2.55
C PRO A 92 -8.41 1.47 -1.83
N ARG A 93 -8.40 1.27 -0.51
CA ARG A 93 -7.19 0.89 0.25
C ARG A 93 -6.78 -0.56 -0.01
N PHE A 94 -7.67 -1.40 -0.51
CA PHE A 94 -7.43 -2.82 -0.68
C PHE A 94 -7.05 -3.19 -2.12
N THR A 95 -6.42 -4.36 -2.26
CA THR A 95 -6.19 -5.05 -3.53
C THR A 95 -6.36 -6.57 -3.35
N GLY A 96 -6.47 -7.31 -4.46
CA GLY A 96 -6.55 -8.78 -4.49
C GLY A 96 -7.84 -9.33 -5.10
N PRO A 97 -7.98 -10.67 -5.25
CA PRO A 97 -9.07 -11.33 -5.99
C PRO A 97 -10.51 -11.17 -5.47
N GLY A 98 -10.75 -10.30 -4.50
CA GLY A 98 -12.08 -9.98 -3.98
C GLY A 98 -12.39 -8.49 -4.00
N VAL A 99 -11.49 -7.67 -4.53
CA VAL A 99 -11.68 -6.22 -4.66
C VAL A 99 -12.38 -5.92 -5.98
N ASP A 100 -13.23 -4.90 -6.00
CA ASP A 100 -13.86 -4.43 -7.23
C ASP A 100 -12.80 -3.95 -8.24
N GLU A 101 -13.09 -4.08 -9.54
CA GLU A 101 -12.18 -3.64 -10.59
C GLU A 101 -12.12 -2.10 -10.71
N VAL A 102 -13.19 -1.40 -10.29
CA VAL A 102 -13.37 0.05 -10.37
C VAL A 102 -13.38 0.66 -8.98
N LEU A 103 -12.17 0.87 -8.44
CA LEU A 103 -12.01 1.54 -7.15
C LEU A 103 -12.09 3.05 -7.28
N ARG A 104 -12.98 3.66 -6.49
CA ARG A 104 -13.15 5.12 -6.43
C ARG A 104 -12.84 5.61 -5.02
N GLN A 105 -12.25 6.81 -4.93
CA GLN A 105 -11.88 7.37 -3.62
C GLN A 105 -13.10 7.67 -2.76
N GLU A 106 -14.24 7.92 -3.38
CA GLU A 106 -15.51 8.11 -2.71
C GLU A 106 -15.99 6.87 -1.95
N GLU A 107 -15.57 5.67 -2.34
CA GLU A 107 -15.93 4.38 -1.71
C GLU A 107 -15.09 4.03 -0.47
N LEU A 108 -14.14 4.90 -0.10
CA LEU A 108 -13.35 4.77 1.12
C LEU A 108 -14.24 4.58 2.35
N LEU A 109 -14.02 3.47 3.08
CA LEU A 109 -14.73 3.13 4.33
C LEU A 109 -16.24 2.94 4.17
N ARG A 110 -16.71 2.60 2.96
CA ARG A 110 -18.16 2.46 2.65
C ARG A 110 -18.64 1.03 2.46
N ASP A 111 -17.76 0.06 2.35
CA ASP A 111 -18.13 -1.34 2.11
C ASP A 111 -17.54 -2.29 3.17
N ALA A 112 -17.86 -1.98 4.42
CA ALA A 112 -17.19 -2.58 5.56
C ALA A 112 -17.38 -4.10 5.67
N SER A 113 -18.55 -4.62 5.32
CA SER A 113 -18.88 -6.03 5.51
C SER A 113 -18.11 -6.92 4.54
N ASP A 114 -18.02 -6.57 3.26
CA ASP A 114 -17.32 -7.38 2.28
C ASP A 114 -15.82 -7.24 2.41
N CYS A 115 -15.29 -6.02 2.57
CA CYS A 115 -13.87 -5.80 2.80
C CYS A 115 -13.38 -6.56 4.05
N ARG A 116 -14.11 -6.51 5.16
CA ARG A 116 -13.74 -7.26 6.38
C ARG A 116 -13.76 -8.77 6.15
N ARG A 117 -14.83 -9.28 5.54
CA ARG A 117 -14.99 -10.71 5.25
C ARG A 117 -13.85 -11.22 4.37
N LEU A 118 -13.53 -10.48 3.32
CA LEU A 118 -12.50 -10.86 2.35
C LEU A 118 -11.09 -10.71 2.90
N CYS A 119 -10.83 -9.70 3.73
CA CYS A 119 -9.54 -9.52 4.41
C CYS A 119 -9.29 -10.68 5.38
N ASN A 120 -10.27 -11.00 6.24
CA ASN A 120 -10.18 -12.12 7.18
C ASN A 120 -10.00 -13.48 6.46
N ALA A 121 -10.50 -13.61 5.24
CA ALA A 121 -10.30 -14.80 4.40
C ALA A 121 -8.92 -14.83 3.69
N GLY A 122 -8.07 -13.82 3.88
CA GLY A 122 -6.79 -13.68 3.19
C GLY A 122 -6.95 -13.52 1.67
N ARG A 123 -8.10 -13.03 1.22
CA ARG A 123 -8.40 -12.81 -0.20
C ARG A 123 -8.04 -11.41 -0.68
N ILE A 124 -8.02 -10.44 0.21
CA ILE A 124 -7.62 -9.06 -0.07
C ILE A 124 -6.65 -8.57 1.00
N TRP A 125 -5.83 -7.58 0.66
CA TRP A 125 -4.86 -6.97 1.57
C TRP A 125 -4.70 -5.48 1.27
N LEU A 126 -4.14 -4.72 2.21
CA LEU A 126 -3.81 -3.31 2.00
C LEU A 126 -2.73 -3.19 0.93
N LYS A 127 -2.92 -2.27 -0.02
CA LYS A 127 -2.05 -2.08 -1.19
C LYS A 127 -0.85 -1.17 -0.94
#